data_AF-A0A0W8I132-F1
#
_entry.id   AF-A0A0W8I132-F1
#
_cell.length_a   1.000
_cell.length_b   1.000
_cell.length_c   1.000
_cell.angle_alpha   90.00
_cell.angle_beta   90.00
_cell.angle_gamma   90.00
#
_symmetry.space_group_name_H-M   'P 1'
#
loop_
_entity.id
_entity.type
_entity.pdbx_description
1 polymer ?
#
loop_
_entity_poly.entity_id
_entity_poly.type
_entity_poly.pdbx_seq_one_letter_code
_entity_poly.pdbx_strand_id
1 'polypeptide(L)'
;MVDGVPLARRRRERGRASPVADRDLARGPGNLGRALGLDRQHDGLDLCAPGSPVSLTAPSGTGRPEERAVRTGPRVGVSGEGGSAELFPWRFWLAGEVTVSAYRAAAPRRGEPRSTSGHRVGRQ
;
A
#
# COMPACT_ATOMS: atom_id res chain seq x y z
N MET A 1 -22.33 -1.41 1.29
CA MET A 1 -22.48 0.02 0.93
C MET A 1 -21.14 0.70 1.15
N VAL A 2 -20.70 1.57 0.25
CA VAL A 2 -19.50 2.41 0.42
C VAL A 2 -19.98 3.85 0.53
N ASP A 3 -19.58 4.57 1.58
CA ASP A 3 -19.99 5.96 1.86
C ASP A 3 -18.80 6.76 2.44
N GLY A 4 -19.00 8.04 2.74
CA GLY A 4 -18.01 8.93 3.36
C GLY A 4 -17.11 9.66 2.37
N VAL A 5 -17.44 9.65 1.07
CA VAL A 5 -16.65 10.30 0.01
C VAL A 5 -16.34 11.78 0.32
N PRO A 6 -17.28 12.62 0.79
CA PRO A 6 -16.97 14.01 1.13
C PRO A 6 -15.95 14.14 2.27
N LEU A 7 -16.02 13.28 3.29
CA LEU A 7 -15.07 13.28 4.41
C LEU A 7 -13.68 12.81 3.96
N ALA A 8 -13.63 11.71 3.18
CA ALA A 8 -12.39 11.21 2.60
C ALA A 8 -11.72 12.28 1.74
N ARG A 9 -12.48 12.99 0.91
CA ARG A 9 -12.02 14.11 0.09
C ARG A 9 -11.41 15.22 0.93
N ARG A 10 -12.12 15.71 1.97
CA ARG A 10 -11.58 16.73 2.89
C ARG A 10 -10.25 16.32 3.50
N ARG A 11 -10.11 15.06 3.94
CA ARG A 11 -8.86 14.54 4.52
C ARG A 11 -7.73 14.47 3.48
N ARG A 12 -8.05 14.12 2.23
CA ARG A 12 -7.10 13.91 1.13
C ARG A 12 -6.63 15.19 0.46
N GLU A 13 -7.48 16.21 0.44
CA GLU A 13 -7.22 17.50 -0.19
C GLU A 13 -6.60 18.53 0.76
N ARG A 14 -6.50 18.24 2.06
CA ARG A 14 -5.84 19.11 3.03
C ARG A 14 -4.40 19.44 2.58
N GLY A 15 -4.15 20.71 2.28
CA GLY A 15 -2.86 21.21 1.81
C GLY A 15 -2.53 20.90 0.35
N ARG A 16 -3.50 20.47 -0.46
CA ARG A 16 -3.33 20.33 -1.92
C ARG A 16 -3.87 21.55 -2.65
N ALA A 17 -3.16 21.94 -3.72
CA ALA A 17 -3.62 22.97 -4.65
C ALA A 17 -4.65 22.46 -5.67
N SER A 18 -4.74 21.14 -5.87
CA SER A 18 -5.63 20.52 -6.87
C SER A 18 -6.51 19.44 -6.25
N PRO A 19 -7.76 19.30 -6.71
CA PRO A 19 -8.69 18.29 -6.22
C PRO A 19 -8.21 16.87 -6.51
N VAL A 20 -8.62 15.91 -5.68
CA VAL A 20 -8.30 14.49 -5.85
C VAL A 20 -9.47 13.80 -6.50
N ALA A 21 -9.28 13.11 -7.63
CA ALA A 21 -10.34 12.32 -8.25
C ALA A 21 -10.84 11.21 -7.29
N ASP A 22 -12.13 10.86 -7.35
CA ASP A 22 -12.73 9.89 -6.43
C ASP A 22 -11.98 8.54 -6.43
N ARG A 23 -11.63 8.05 -7.62
CA ARG A 23 -10.86 6.81 -7.80
C ARG A 23 -9.50 6.83 -7.09
N ASP A 24 -8.94 8.01 -6.83
CA ASP A 24 -7.60 8.21 -6.26
C ASP A 24 -7.64 8.52 -4.75
N LEU A 25 -8.83 8.65 -4.14
CA LEU A 25 -8.99 8.94 -2.72
C LEU A 25 -8.32 7.89 -1.82
N ALA A 26 -8.57 6.62 -2.11
CA ALA A 26 -8.05 5.47 -1.37
C ALA A 26 -7.05 4.60 -2.18
N ARG A 27 -6.61 5.08 -3.35
CA ARG A 27 -5.74 4.31 -4.25
C ARG A 27 -4.32 4.18 -3.69
N GLY A 28 -4.09 3.13 -2.92
CA GLY A 28 -2.82 2.78 -2.29
C GLY A 28 -2.87 2.86 -0.76
N PRO A 29 -1.97 2.15 -0.05
CA PRO A 29 -2.10 1.91 1.39
C PRO A 29 -2.08 3.20 2.22
N GLY A 30 -1.12 4.10 1.96
CA GLY A 30 -1.07 5.40 2.66
C GLY A 30 -2.22 6.34 2.29
N ASN A 31 -2.82 6.17 1.10
CA ASN A 31 -3.98 6.96 0.70
C ASN A 31 -5.25 6.46 1.40
N LEU A 32 -5.44 5.15 1.48
CA LEU A 32 -6.50 4.51 2.24
C LEU A 32 -6.47 4.95 3.71
N GLY A 33 -5.30 4.86 4.37
CA GLY A 33 -5.14 5.31 5.75
C GLY A 33 -5.59 6.77 5.95
N ARG A 34 -5.13 7.69 5.09
CA ARG A 34 -5.55 9.10 5.15
C ARG A 34 -7.05 9.30 4.86
N ALA A 35 -7.62 8.60 3.90
CA ALA A 35 -9.04 8.70 3.57
C ALA A 35 -9.91 8.28 4.76
N LEU A 36 -9.53 7.19 5.43
CA LEU A 36 -10.18 6.66 6.63
C LEU A 36 -9.85 7.44 7.91
N GLY A 37 -8.81 8.29 7.88
CA GLY A 37 -8.37 9.06 9.06
C GLY A 37 -7.57 8.21 10.06
N LEU A 38 -6.93 7.15 9.58
CA LEU A 38 -6.10 6.25 10.36
C LEU A 38 -4.70 6.85 10.54
N ASP A 39 -4.18 6.73 11.74
CA ASP A 39 -2.85 7.13 12.15
C ASP A 39 -2.22 6.11 13.12
N ARG A 40 -1.10 6.47 13.75
CA ARG A 40 -0.38 5.56 14.66
C ARG A 40 -1.15 5.22 15.94
N GLN A 41 -2.15 6.00 16.35
CA GLN A 41 -2.95 5.69 17.53
C GLN A 41 -3.86 4.48 17.29
N HIS A 42 -4.04 4.10 16.04
CA HIS A 42 -4.85 2.96 15.62
C HIS A 42 -4.03 1.66 15.49
N ASP A 43 -2.72 1.71 15.74
CA ASP A 43 -1.86 0.54 15.68
C ASP A 43 -2.22 -0.45 16.81
N GLY A 44 -2.27 -1.73 16.48
CA GLY A 44 -2.67 -2.79 17.42
C GLY A 44 -4.16 -2.91 17.71
N LEU A 45 -5.03 -2.11 17.08
CA LEU A 45 -6.48 -2.29 17.22
C LEU A 45 -6.93 -3.68 16.76
N ASP A 46 -7.76 -4.32 17.58
CA ASP A 46 -8.47 -5.52 17.16
C ASP A 46 -9.66 -5.13 16.27
N LEU A 47 -9.59 -5.50 14.99
CA LEU A 47 -10.62 -5.20 14.00
C LEU A 47 -11.88 -6.08 14.16
N CYS A 48 -11.80 -7.13 14.96
CA CYS A 48 -12.86 -8.10 15.22
C CYS A 48 -13.53 -7.87 16.59
N ALA A 49 -12.93 -7.06 17.46
CA ALA A 49 -13.49 -6.75 18.77
C ALA A 49 -14.82 -5.99 18.64
N PRO A 50 -15.88 -6.40 19.37
CA PRO A 50 -17.11 -5.64 19.45
C PRO A 50 -16.85 -4.20 19.91
N GLY A 51 -17.39 -3.22 19.19
CA GLY A 51 -17.20 -1.80 19.51
C GLY A 51 -15.85 -1.21 19.09
N SER A 52 -15.00 -1.96 18.38
CA SER A 52 -13.77 -1.40 17.80
C SER A 52 -14.10 -0.21 16.88
N PRO A 53 -13.34 0.90 16.96
CA PRO A 53 -13.59 2.08 16.12
C PRO A 53 -13.31 1.81 14.63
N VAL A 54 -12.64 0.70 14.31
CA VAL A 54 -12.39 0.22 12.95
C VAL A 54 -12.77 -1.25 12.89
N SER A 55 -13.62 -1.62 11.94
CA SER A 55 -14.05 -3.00 11.75
C SER A 55 -14.02 -3.38 10.27
N LEU A 56 -14.00 -4.69 10.03
CA LEU A 56 -14.11 -5.25 8.69
C LEU A 56 -15.50 -5.84 8.51
N THR A 57 -16.19 -5.41 7.45
CA THR A 57 -17.51 -5.95 7.09
C THR A 57 -17.38 -6.70 5.77
N ALA A 58 -17.74 -7.98 5.77
CA ALA A 58 -17.85 -8.74 4.53
C ALA A 58 -18.93 -8.12 3.63
N PRO A 59 -18.76 -8.13 2.30
CA PRO A 59 -19.80 -7.67 1.38
C PRO A 59 -21.10 -8.45 1.63
N SER A 60 -22.24 -7.77 1.66
CA SER A 60 -23.55 -8.43 1.68
C SER A 60 -23.89 -8.94 0.27
N GLY A 61 -24.34 -10.20 0.16
CA GLY A 61 -24.80 -10.81 -1.10
C GLY A 61 -23.68 -11.37 -2.01
N THR A 62 -23.89 -11.34 -3.33
CA THR A 62 -22.97 -11.87 -4.37
C THR A 62 -21.74 -10.98 -4.63
N GLY A 63 -21.39 -10.08 -3.71
CA GLY A 63 -20.26 -9.15 -3.84
C GLY A 63 -18.87 -9.79 -3.79
N ARG A 64 -18.78 -11.12 -3.75
CA ARG A 64 -17.51 -11.82 -3.88
C ARG A 64 -17.08 -11.80 -5.35
N PRO A 65 -15.89 -11.28 -5.67
CA PRO A 65 -15.39 -11.31 -7.04
C PRO A 65 -15.26 -12.76 -7.49
N GLU A 66 -15.54 -13.02 -8.76
CA GLU A 66 -15.23 -14.32 -9.36
C GLU A 66 -13.75 -14.63 -9.13
N GLU A 67 -13.41 -15.88 -8.83
CA GLU A 67 -12.02 -16.27 -8.55
C GLU A 67 -11.07 -15.88 -9.69
N ARG A 68 -11.55 -16.07 -10.93
CA ARG A 68 -10.88 -15.65 -12.18
C ARG A 68 -10.75 -14.14 -12.38
N ALA A 69 -11.38 -13.30 -11.55
CA ALA A 69 -11.17 -11.86 -11.54
C ALA A 69 -10.00 -11.45 -10.64
N VAL A 70 -9.55 -12.33 -9.72
CA VAL A 70 -8.40 -12.05 -8.85
C VAL A 70 -7.10 -12.32 -9.61
N ARG A 71 -6.14 -11.41 -9.46
CA ARG A 71 -4.78 -11.50 -10.01
C ARG A 71 -3.80 -11.48 -8.86
N THR A 72 -2.64 -12.10 -9.06
CA THR A 72 -1.55 -12.15 -8.09
C THR A 72 -0.25 -11.66 -8.72
N GLY A 73 0.73 -11.30 -7.89
CA GLY A 73 2.03 -10.86 -8.40
C GLY A 73 2.94 -10.23 -7.34
N PRO A 74 3.99 -9.51 -7.79
CA PRO A 74 5.02 -9.00 -6.90
C PRO A 74 4.47 -7.92 -5.98
N ARG A 75 4.99 -7.86 -4.75
CA ARG A 75 4.64 -6.84 -3.77
C ARG A 75 5.19 -5.47 -4.17
N VAL A 76 4.45 -4.41 -3.87
CA VAL A 76 4.84 -3.03 -4.18
C VAL A 76 5.90 -2.54 -3.20
N GLY A 77 6.98 -1.97 -3.70
CA GLY A 77 8.02 -1.35 -2.88
C GLY A 77 8.88 -2.30 -2.06
N VAL A 78 8.81 -3.62 -2.31
CA VAL A 78 9.61 -4.63 -1.60
C VAL A 78 10.86 -4.96 -2.42
N SER A 79 12.03 -4.88 -1.79
CA SER A 79 13.34 -5.14 -2.42
C SER A 79 13.81 -6.57 -2.17
N GLY A 80 14.80 -7.02 -2.95
CA GLY A 80 15.38 -8.35 -2.83
C GLY A 80 14.39 -9.47 -3.20
N GLU A 81 14.66 -10.68 -2.71
CA GLU A 81 13.83 -11.86 -2.98
C GLU A 81 12.37 -11.64 -2.62
N GLY A 82 12.09 -10.90 -1.53
CA GLY A 82 10.73 -10.59 -1.11
C GLY A 82 9.88 -9.84 -2.16
N GLY A 83 10.50 -9.21 -3.15
CA GLY A 83 9.82 -8.57 -4.28
C GLY A 83 9.55 -9.52 -5.46
N SER A 84 10.08 -10.74 -5.45
CA SER A 84 9.92 -11.72 -6.53
C SER A 84 8.47 -12.18 -6.64
N ALA A 85 7.93 -12.10 -7.86
CA ALA A 85 6.62 -12.64 -8.18
C ALA A 85 6.61 -14.18 -8.19
N GLU A 86 7.75 -14.80 -8.49
CA GLU A 86 7.88 -16.26 -8.56
C GLU A 86 7.93 -16.87 -7.17
N LEU A 87 8.69 -16.25 -6.26
CA LEU A 87 8.85 -16.73 -4.89
C LEU A 87 7.73 -16.24 -3.97
N PHE A 88 7.28 -14.99 -4.14
CA PHE A 88 6.33 -14.32 -3.24
C PHE A 88 5.24 -13.54 -4.00
N PRO A 89 4.32 -14.23 -4.71
CA PRO A 89 3.19 -13.61 -5.42
C PRO A 89 2.07 -13.10 -4.47
N TRP A 90 2.44 -12.50 -3.35
CA TRP A 90 1.55 -12.20 -2.23
C TRP A 90 0.80 -10.87 -2.36
N ARG A 91 0.84 -10.23 -3.53
CA ARG A 91 -0.03 -9.10 -3.82
C ARG A 91 -1.23 -9.62 -4.60
N PHE A 92 -2.44 -9.40 -4.09
CA PHE A 92 -3.70 -9.78 -4.74
C PHE A 92 -4.49 -8.53 -5.14
N TRP A 93 -5.15 -8.55 -6.31
CA TRP A 93 -6.01 -7.45 -6.77
C TRP A 93 -7.06 -7.92 -7.78
N LEU A 94 -8.07 -7.08 -8.04
CA LEU A 94 -9.10 -7.34 -9.05
C LEU A 94 -8.65 -6.85 -10.43
N ALA A 95 -8.79 -7.69 -11.43
CA ALA A 95 -8.48 -7.37 -12.82
C ALA A 95 -9.38 -6.21 -13.32
N GLY A 96 -8.78 -5.23 -13.99
CA GLY A 96 -9.49 -4.08 -14.55
C GLY A 96 -9.95 -3.03 -13.53
N GLU A 97 -9.78 -3.28 -12.22
CA GLU A 97 -10.32 -2.38 -11.21
C GLU A 97 -9.49 -1.10 -11.08
N VAL A 98 -10.11 0.04 -11.38
CA VAL A 98 -9.44 1.35 -11.53
C VAL A 98 -8.92 1.91 -10.21
N THR A 99 -9.48 1.47 -9.08
CA THR A 99 -9.04 1.87 -7.74
C THR A 99 -7.81 1.11 -7.25
N VAL A 100 -7.36 0.07 -7.97
CA VAL A 100 -6.11 -0.65 -7.66
C VAL A 100 -4.91 0.27 -7.86
N SER A 101 -4.05 0.34 -6.84
CA SER A 101 -2.82 1.13 -6.90
C SER A 101 -1.87 0.61 -7.97
N ALA A 102 -1.15 1.52 -8.63
CA ALA A 102 -0.13 1.15 -9.59
C ALA A 102 0.98 0.33 -8.92
N TYR A 103 1.49 -0.68 -9.63
CA TYR A 103 2.70 -1.38 -9.19
C TYR A 103 3.89 -0.43 -9.23
N ARG A 104 4.75 -0.50 -8.22
CA ARG A 104 6.02 0.22 -8.14
C ARG A 104 7.06 -0.73 -7.57
N ALA A 105 8.14 -0.95 -8.31
CA ALA A 105 9.29 -1.69 -7.81
C ALA A 105 9.93 -0.94 -6.63
N ALA A 106 10.69 -1.65 -5.79
CA ALA A 106 11.50 -0.99 -4.79
C ALA A 106 12.52 -0.07 -5.44
N ALA A 107 12.71 1.12 -4.87
CA ALA A 107 13.78 2.00 -5.30
C ALA A 107 15.14 1.33 -5.00
N PRO A 108 16.11 1.39 -5.92
CA PRO A 108 17.46 0.91 -5.64
C PRO A 108 18.01 1.66 -4.43
N ARG A 109 18.65 0.93 -3.51
CA ARG A 109 19.34 1.55 -2.37
C ARG A 109 20.41 2.48 -2.94
N ARG A 110 20.37 3.78 -2.58
CA ARG A 110 21.44 4.72 -2.93
C ARG A 110 22.71 4.22 -2.23
N GLY A 111 23.60 3.60 -2.99
CA GLY A 111 24.83 3.04 -2.45
C GLY A 111 25.64 4.14 -1.77
N GLU A 112 25.97 3.96 -0.50
CA GLU A 112 27.02 4.73 0.14
C GLU A 112 28.33 4.38 -0.58
N PRO A 113 29.10 5.37 -1.08
CA PRO A 113 30.36 5.07 -1.73
C PRO A 113 31.27 4.40 -0.69
N ARG A 114 31.61 3.13 -0.93
CA ARG A 114 32.59 2.41 -0.10
C ARG A 114 33.91 3.18 -0.17
N SER A 115 34.28 3.85 0.92
CA SER A 115 35.61 4.43 1.06
C SER A 115 36.62 3.30 0.95
N THR A 116 37.39 3.30 -0.14
CA THR A 116 38.46 2.32 -0.33
C THR A 116 39.63 2.81 0.53
N SER A 117 39.70 2.38 1.79
CA SER A 117 40.90 2.53 2.60
C SER A 117 41.98 1.63 2.01
N GLY A 118 42.85 2.20 1.18
CA GLY A 118 44.01 1.53 0.62
C GLY A 118 45.03 1.26 1.73
N HIS A 119 45.12 0.02 2.16
CA HIS A 119 46.22 -0.45 3.01
C HIS A 119 47.48 -0.54 2.12
N ARG A 120 48.33 0.49 2.17
CA ARG A 120 49.70 0.40 1.60
C ARG A 120 50.51 -0.51 2.51
N VAL A 121 50.77 -1.72 2.03
CA VAL A 121 51.80 -2.61 2.59
C VAL A 121 53.16 -2.01 2.21
N GLY A 122 53.85 -1.39 3.18
CA GLY A 122 55.25 -1.01 3.04
C GLY A 122 56.11 -2.28 2.94
N ARG A 123 56.84 -2.41 1.84
CA ARG A 123 57.93 -3.38 1.68
C ARG A 123 59.25 -2.69 2.01
N GLN A 124 60.05 -3.40 2.81
CA GLN A 124 61.50 -3.33 3.01
C GLN A 124 62.05 -2.11 3.75
#